data_AF-A0A1W9PD62-F1
#
_entry.id   AF-A0A1W9PD62-F1
#
_cell.length_a   1.000
_cell.length_b   1.000
_cell.length_c   1.000
_cell.angle_alpha   90.00
_cell.angle_beta   90.00
_cell.angle_gamma   90.00
#
_symmetry.space_group_name_H-M   'P 1'
#
loop_
_entity.id
_entity.type
_entity.pdbx_description
1 polymer ?
#
loop_
_entity_poly.entity_id
_entity_poly.type
_entity_poly.pdbx_seq_one_letter_code
_entity_poly.pdbx_strand_id
1 'polypeptide(L)'
;MRKRIVWFVIVGSIFLISLFKGCSCNNTWEIEQRDWEAPNWTSDGKIVFLEHHFIQKWKHEITGDNQAGGTEEITVYEINSDKTGLRKVAKILGDEFEYGPDLGGINTSSAGDWIVMSIEDWKRGDHYPVMYVLKRDGTNLKEIGSGLYPDFSPNL
;
A
#
# COMPACT_ATOMS: atom_id res chain seq x y z
N MET A 1 -51.18 -34.49 15.87
CA MET A 1 -49.86 -34.40 16.57
C MET A 1 -48.65 -34.40 15.64
N ARG A 2 -48.53 -35.33 14.67
CA ARG A 2 -47.38 -35.39 13.71
C ARG A 2 -47.02 -34.06 13.03
N LYS A 3 -47.99 -33.29 12.54
CA LYS A 3 -47.74 -31.99 11.88
C LYS A 3 -47.16 -30.93 12.83
N ARG A 4 -47.52 -30.95 14.12
CA ARG A 4 -46.98 -30.00 15.12
C ARG A 4 -45.53 -30.33 15.47
N ILE A 5 -45.19 -31.61 15.57
CA ILE A 5 -43.81 -32.08 15.83
C ILE A 5 -42.87 -31.65 14.69
N VAL A 6 -43.28 -31.79 13.43
CA VAL A 6 -42.48 -31.36 12.27
C VAL A 6 -42.22 -29.85 12.29
N TRP A 7 -43.22 -29.03 12.62
CA TRP A 7 -43.04 -27.58 12.75
C TRP A 7 -42.09 -27.21 13.89
N PHE A 8 -42.18 -27.88 15.05
CA PHE A 8 -41.25 -27.66 16.16
C PHE A 8 -39.80 -28.02 15.79
N VAL A 9 -39.60 -29.10 15.02
CA VAL A 9 -38.27 -29.50 14.53
C VAL A 9 -37.73 -28.45 13.56
N ILE A 10 -38.52 -27.99 12.59
CA ILE A 10 -38.07 -26.99 11.60
C ILE A 10 -37.73 -25.65 12.28
N VAL A 11 -38.62 -25.14 13.15
CA VAL A 11 -38.39 -23.88 13.87
C VAL A 11 -37.19 -24.00 14.82
N GLY A 12 -37.06 -25.14 15.51
CA GLY A 12 -35.90 -25.42 16.36
C GLY A 12 -34.59 -25.50 15.58
N SER A 13 -34.61 -26.06 14.37
CA SER A 13 -33.44 -26.15 13.49
C SER A 13 -33.00 -24.78 13.00
N ILE A 14 -33.94 -23.92 12.57
CA ILE A 14 -33.67 -22.55 12.13
C ILE A 14 -33.10 -21.73 13.29
N PHE A 15 -33.65 -21.90 14.50
CA PHE A 15 -33.17 -21.22 15.70
C PHE A 15 -31.77 -21.68 16.13
N LEU A 16 -31.46 -22.98 16.00
CA LEU A 16 -30.11 -23.49 16.23
C LEU A 16 -29.11 -22.89 15.23
N ILE A 17 -29.45 -22.83 13.94
CA ILE A 17 -28.59 -22.27 12.89
C ILE A 17 -28.31 -20.78 13.15
N SER A 18 -29.28 -20.01 13.64
CA SER A 18 -29.05 -18.59 14.01
C SER A 18 -28.23 -18.42 15.31
N LEU A 19 -28.27 -19.37 16.25
CA LEU A 19 -27.42 -19.35 17.45
C LEU A 19 -25.95 -19.63 17.14
N PHE A 20 -25.65 -20.51 16.17
CA PHE A 20 -24.27 -20.81 15.77
C PHE A 20 -23.62 -19.74 14.88
N LYS A 21 -24.39 -18.75 14.38
CA LYS A 21 -23.83 -17.59 13.67
C LYS A 21 -23.26 -16.50 14.60
N GLY A 22 -23.54 -16.57 15.91
CA GLY A 22 -23.21 -15.53 16.88
C GLY A 22 -21.84 -15.63 17.56
N CYS A 23 -21.08 -16.71 17.32
CA CYS A 23 -19.74 -16.91 17.90
C CYS A 23 -18.67 -16.86 16.81
N SER A 24 -18.60 -15.76 16.07
CA SER A 24 -17.50 -15.52 15.13
C SER A 24 -16.50 -14.60 15.81
N CYS A 25 -15.48 -15.21 16.40
CA CYS A 25 -14.23 -14.57 16.83
C CYS A 25 -13.75 -13.61 15.74
N ASN A 26 -13.36 -12.37 16.07
CA ASN A 26 -12.84 -11.33 15.17
C ASN A 26 -12.61 -11.81 13.73
N ASN A 27 -13.64 -11.64 12.88
CA ASN A 27 -13.59 -12.09 11.49
C ASN A 27 -12.67 -11.23 10.63
N THR A 28 -11.88 -10.34 11.21
CA THR A 28 -11.01 -9.41 10.49
C THR A 28 -9.60 -9.49 11.04
N TRP A 29 -8.63 -9.58 10.15
CA TRP A 29 -7.21 -9.48 10.46
C TRP A 29 -6.52 -8.59 9.42
N GLU A 30 -5.32 -8.17 9.76
CA GLU A 30 -4.53 -7.25 8.96
C GLU A 30 -3.17 -7.87 8.64
N ILE A 31 -2.67 -7.59 7.45
CA ILE A 31 -1.30 -7.89 7.03
C ILE A 31 -0.62 -6.54 6.80
N GLU A 32 0.41 -6.24 7.59
CA GLU A 32 1.29 -5.09 7.34
C GLU A 32 2.49 -5.57 6.52
N GLN A 33 2.80 -4.85 5.43
CA GLN A 33 3.94 -5.10 4.58
C GLN A 33 4.68 -3.80 4.28
N ARG A 34 6.00 -3.91 4.14
CA ARG A 34 6.90 -2.82 3.78
C ARG A 34 7.84 -3.30 2.68
N ASP A 35 7.66 -2.75 1.50
CA ASP A 35 8.52 -2.99 0.36
C ASP A 35 9.48 -1.81 0.17
N TRP A 36 10.74 -2.14 -0.11
CA TRP A 36 11.81 -1.16 -0.29
C TRP A 36 12.25 -1.18 -1.74
N GLU A 37 11.98 -0.10 -2.45
CA GLU A 37 11.93 -0.09 -3.91
C GLU A 37 12.78 1.03 -4.50
N ALA A 38 13.12 0.86 -5.78
CA ALA A 38 13.70 1.91 -6.61
C ALA A 38 14.88 2.67 -5.97
N PRO A 39 15.96 2.00 -5.53
CA PRO A 39 17.11 2.69 -4.96
C PRO A 39 17.91 3.46 -6.01
N ASN A 40 18.42 4.64 -5.64
CA ASN A 40 19.28 5.46 -6.49
C ASN A 40 20.38 6.15 -5.67
N TRP A 41 21.56 6.32 -6.28
CA TRP A 41 22.69 7.00 -5.68
C TRP A 41 22.56 8.51 -5.78
N THR A 42 22.83 9.22 -4.69
CA THR A 42 22.91 10.68 -4.69
C THR A 42 24.34 11.14 -4.99
N SER A 43 24.50 12.40 -5.40
CA SER A 43 25.81 12.99 -5.73
C SER A 43 26.78 13.10 -4.54
N ASP A 44 26.28 13.06 -3.30
CA ASP A 44 27.08 13.05 -2.06
C ASP A 44 27.29 11.63 -1.48
N GLY A 45 27.00 10.58 -2.24
CA GLY A 45 27.31 9.19 -1.86
C GLY A 45 26.34 8.57 -0.85
N LYS A 46 25.13 9.12 -0.72
CA LYS A 46 24.00 8.49 -0.02
C LYS A 46 23.12 7.73 -1.01
N ILE A 47 22.15 6.99 -0.48
CA ILE A 47 21.18 6.24 -1.26
C ILE A 47 19.79 6.76 -0.91
N VAL A 48 19.00 7.12 -1.92
CA VAL A 48 17.57 7.42 -1.79
C VAL A 48 16.75 6.28 -2.37
N PHE A 49 15.60 5.99 -1.78
CA PHE A 49 14.74 4.87 -2.16
C PHE A 49 13.31 5.10 -1.67
N LEU A 50 12.38 4.31 -2.18
CA LEU A 50 10.97 4.36 -1.79
C LEU A 50 10.67 3.26 -0.77
N GLU A 51 9.89 3.61 0.24
CA GLU A 51 9.15 2.65 1.08
C GLU A 51 7.70 2.65 0.59
N HIS A 52 7.22 1.50 0.15
CA HIS A 52 5.79 1.22 0.02
C HIS A 52 5.33 0.48 1.27
N HIS A 53 4.62 1.19 2.14
CA HIS A 53 4.08 0.64 3.37
C HIS A 53 2.57 0.51 3.22
N PHE A 54 2.06 -0.71 3.34
CA PHE A 54 0.62 -0.94 3.27
C PHE A 54 0.13 -1.90 4.36
N ILE A 55 -1.11 -1.67 4.78
CA ILE A 55 -1.85 -2.51 5.70
C ILE A 55 -3.08 -3.02 4.95
N GLN A 56 -3.08 -4.31 4.64
CA GLN A 56 -4.16 -4.98 3.94
C GLN A 56 -5.08 -5.69 4.93
N LYS A 57 -6.37 -5.37 4.86
CA LYS A 57 -7.41 -5.95 5.71
C LYS A 57 -8.05 -7.12 5.00
N TRP A 58 -8.28 -8.17 5.77
CA TRP A 58 -8.95 -9.39 5.33
C TRP A 58 -10.13 -9.68 6.23
N LYS A 59 -11.16 -10.30 5.66
CA LYS A 59 -12.36 -10.72 6.38
C LYS A 59 -12.68 -12.17 6.10
N HIS A 60 -12.84 -12.96 7.17
CA HIS A 60 -13.30 -14.34 7.08
C HIS A 60 -14.83 -14.35 6.97
N GLU A 61 -15.31 -14.94 5.87
CA GLU A 61 -16.72 -15.16 5.60
C GLU A 61 -16.98 -16.66 5.37
N ILE A 62 -18.25 -17.05 5.36
CA ILE A 62 -18.64 -18.47 5.18
C ILE A 62 -18.12 -19.03 3.85
N THR A 63 -17.91 -18.17 2.85
CA THR A 63 -17.41 -18.53 1.52
C THR A 63 -15.88 -18.51 1.40
N GLY A 64 -15.15 -18.16 2.48
CA GLY A 64 -13.70 -18.03 2.50
C GLY A 64 -13.24 -16.64 2.95
N ASP A 65 -11.94 -16.38 2.78
CA ASP A 65 -11.31 -15.11 3.13
C ASP A 65 -11.43 -14.14 1.97
N ASN A 66 -11.99 -12.97 2.24
CA ASN A 66 -12.17 -11.91 1.26
C ASN A 66 -11.34 -10.69 1.66
N GLN A 67 -10.77 -10.00 0.67
CA GLN A 67 -10.12 -8.73 0.92
C GLN A 67 -11.15 -7.67 1.35
N ALA A 68 -10.81 -6.87 2.34
CA ALA A 68 -11.67 -5.87 2.97
C ALA A 68 -11.03 -4.46 2.94
N GLY A 69 -10.32 -4.16 1.85
CA GLY A 69 -9.59 -2.92 1.66
C GLY A 69 -8.28 -2.83 2.45
N GLY A 70 -7.80 -1.61 2.61
CA GLY A 70 -6.57 -1.33 3.34
C GLY A 70 -6.12 0.11 3.17
N THR A 71 -4.95 0.41 3.71
CA THR A 71 -4.29 1.71 3.58
C THR A 71 -2.89 1.51 3.07
N GLU A 72 -2.39 2.45 2.27
CA GLU A 72 -1.02 2.45 1.81
C GLU A 72 -0.40 3.84 1.81
N GLU A 73 0.93 3.88 1.82
CA GLU A 73 1.69 5.09 1.60
C GLU A 73 3.01 4.80 0.90
N ILE A 74 3.41 5.73 0.03
CA ILE A 74 4.75 5.77 -0.55
C ILE A 74 5.52 6.90 0.13
N THR A 75 6.67 6.56 0.70
CA THR A 75 7.54 7.48 1.42
C THR A 75 8.96 7.41 0.87
N VAL A 76 9.62 8.55 0.67
CA VAL A 76 11.04 8.58 0.31
C VAL A 76 11.90 8.51 1.57
N TYR A 77 12.90 7.65 1.54
CA TYR A 77 13.96 7.57 2.54
C TYR A 77 15.32 7.88 1.93
N GLU A 78 16.24 8.27 2.81
CA GLU A 78 17.65 8.44 2.51
C GLU A 78 18.48 7.68 3.57
N ILE A 79 19.57 7.04 3.14
CA ILE A 79 20.50 6.34 4.02
C ILE A 79 21.95 6.56 3.57
N ASN A 80 22.89 6.52 4.50
CA ASN A 80 24.31 6.52 4.16
C ASN A 80 24.71 5.19 3.49
N SER A 81 25.75 5.21 2.67
CA SER A 81 26.28 4.02 1.99
C SER A 81 26.82 2.94 2.93
N ASP A 82 27.19 3.32 4.16
CA ASP A 82 27.58 2.41 5.23
C ASP A 82 26.40 1.83 6.03
N LYS A 83 25.16 2.08 5.56
CA LYS A 83 23.88 1.63 6.16
C LYS A 83 23.51 2.36 7.47
N THR A 84 24.19 3.43 7.82
CA THR A 84 23.83 4.28 8.96
C THR A 84 22.93 5.44 8.52
N GLY A 85 22.35 6.15 9.50
CA GLY A 85 21.71 7.44 9.24
C GLY A 85 20.44 7.37 8.38
N LEU A 86 19.68 6.27 8.48
CA LEU A 86 18.36 6.16 7.84
C LEU A 86 17.47 7.33 8.25
N ARG A 87 16.95 8.06 7.26
CA ARG A 87 16.12 9.25 7.46
C ARG A 87 14.91 9.20 6.53
N LYS A 88 13.72 9.38 7.10
CA LYS A 88 12.50 9.67 6.34
C LYS A 88 12.60 11.08 5.73
N VAL A 89 12.49 11.18 4.41
CA VAL A 89 12.56 12.47 3.69
C VAL A 89 11.18 13.11 3.62
N ALA A 90 10.22 12.44 2.97
CA ALA A 90 8.83 12.90 2.88
C ALA A 90 7.89 11.76 2.49
N LYS A 91 6.63 11.85 2.93
CA LYS A 91 5.53 11.09 2.35
C LYS A 91 5.17 11.71 1.00
N ILE A 92 5.08 10.88 -0.04
CA ILE A 92 4.79 11.31 -1.41
C ILE A 92 3.30 11.23 -1.68
N LEU A 93 2.74 10.05 -1.42
CA LEU A 93 1.34 9.75 -1.63
C LEU A 93 0.88 8.75 -0.58
N GLY A 94 -0.40 8.71 -0.32
CA GLY A 94 -1.02 7.66 0.47
C GLY A 94 -2.52 7.71 0.33
N ASP A 95 -3.13 6.55 0.42
CA ASP A 95 -4.53 6.37 0.08
C ASP A 95 -5.12 5.14 0.79
N GLU A 96 -6.43 5.00 0.71
CA GLU A 96 -7.17 3.78 1.03
C GLU A 96 -7.46 3.01 -0.25
N PHE A 97 -7.33 1.69 -0.25
CA PHE A 97 -7.63 0.84 -1.40
C PHE A 97 -8.75 -0.15 -1.06
N GLU A 98 -9.45 -0.65 -2.09
CA GLU A 98 -10.50 -1.66 -1.94
C GLU A 98 -9.96 -3.09 -2.18
N TYR A 99 -9.13 -3.27 -3.22
CA TYR A 99 -8.68 -4.57 -3.72
C TYR A 99 -7.19 -4.57 -4.10
N GLY A 100 -6.34 -4.61 -3.08
CA GLY A 100 -4.88 -4.63 -3.20
C GLY A 100 -4.33 -3.21 -3.11
N PRO A 101 -3.04 -3.04 -2.76
CA PRO A 101 -2.42 -1.73 -2.87
C PRO A 101 -2.51 -1.22 -4.32
N ASP A 102 -2.96 0.02 -4.48
CA ASP A 102 -3.14 0.70 -5.76
C ASP A 102 -1.89 1.52 -6.14
N LEU A 103 -0.90 1.63 -5.23
CA LEU A 103 0.37 2.30 -5.46
C LEU A 103 1.52 1.31 -5.62
N GLY A 104 2.57 1.72 -6.33
CA GLY A 104 3.83 0.96 -6.39
C GLY A 104 5.01 1.83 -6.82
N GLY A 105 6.14 1.74 -6.14
CA GLY A 105 7.35 2.47 -6.50
C GLY A 105 8.05 1.84 -7.70
N ILE A 106 8.25 2.59 -8.78
CA ILE A 106 8.83 2.06 -10.02
C ILE A 106 10.31 2.37 -10.11
N ASN A 107 10.67 3.66 -10.11
CA ASN A 107 12.05 4.12 -10.28
C ASN A 107 12.28 5.44 -9.55
N THR A 108 13.54 5.70 -9.21
CA THR A 108 14.01 7.00 -8.74
C THR A 108 15.31 7.39 -9.46
N SER A 109 15.53 8.70 -9.58
CA SER A 109 16.79 9.32 -9.99
C SER A 109 17.07 10.54 -9.11
N SER A 110 18.33 10.84 -8.85
CA SER A 110 18.74 11.96 -8.00
C SER A 110 19.87 12.78 -8.60
N ALA A 111 19.80 14.10 -8.45
CA ALA A 111 20.87 15.02 -8.81
C ALA A 111 20.90 16.23 -7.86
N GLY A 112 22.05 16.45 -7.21
CA GLY A 112 22.19 17.50 -6.20
C GLY A 112 21.20 17.35 -5.05
N ASP A 113 20.35 18.35 -4.88
CA ASP A 113 19.30 18.38 -3.86
C ASP A 113 17.98 17.73 -4.32
N TRP A 114 17.86 17.32 -5.58
CA TRP A 114 16.60 16.85 -6.15
C TRP A 114 16.54 15.33 -6.24
N ILE A 115 15.32 14.83 -6.07
CA ILE A 115 14.91 13.45 -6.32
C ILE A 115 13.73 13.53 -7.28
N VAL A 116 13.77 12.75 -8.34
CA VAL A 116 12.63 12.48 -9.22
C VAL A 116 12.27 11.01 -9.09
N MET A 117 10.98 10.71 -9.07
CA MET A 117 10.47 9.36 -8.85
C MET A 117 9.26 9.08 -9.74
N SER A 118 9.08 7.83 -10.11
CA SER A 118 7.89 7.32 -10.78
C SER A 118 7.18 6.34 -9.85
N ILE A 119 5.88 6.53 -9.68
CA ILE A 119 5.00 5.72 -8.83
C ILE A 119 3.81 5.29 -9.70
N GLU A 120 3.46 4.01 -9.70
CA GLU A 120 2.18 3.56 -10.28
C GLU A 120 1.03 4.04 -9.40
N ASP A 121 -0.04 4.52 -10.03
CA ASP A 121 -1.29 4.93 -9.38
C ASP A 121 -2.46 4.30 -10.14
N TRP A 122 -2.91 3.14 -9.66
CA TRP A 122 -3.88 2.30 -10.35
C TRP A 122 -5.28 2.91 -10.36
N LYS A 123 -5.53 3.90 -9.48
CA LYS A 123 -6.78 4.67 -9.46
C LYS A 123 -6.92 5.59 -10.67
N ARG A 124 -5.80 6.00 -11.27
CA ARG A 124 -5.79 6.82 -12.49
C ARG A 124 -5.88 5.98 -13.77
N GLY A 125 -5.62 4.68 -13.68
CA GLY A 125 -5.67 3.72 -14.78
C GLY A 125 -4.76 2.53 -14.50
N ASP A 126 -4.97 1.44 -15.24
CA ASP A 126 -4.20 0.20 -15.10
C ASP A 126 -2.68 0.47 -15.15
N HIS A 127 -1.98 0.24 -14.04
CA HIS A 127 -0.56 0.55 -13.85
C HIS A 127 -0.13 1.96 -14.31
N TYR A 128 -0.96 2.99 -14.13
CA TYR A 128 -0.69 4.33 -14.65
C TYR A 128 0.49 5.01 -13.93
N PRO A 129 1.61 5.34 -14.62
CA PRO A 129 2.80 5.86 -13.96
C PRO A 129 2.75 7.38 -13.80
N VAL A 130 2.89 7.85 -12.57
CA VAL A 130 2.92 9.27 -12.21
C VAL A 130 4.30 9.65 -11.71
N MET A 131 4.84 10.74 -12.24
CA MET A 131 6.14 11.25 -11.86
C MET A 131 6.03 12.39 -10.85
N TYR A 132 6.85 12.32 -9.81
CA TYR A 132 6.97 13.33 -8.78
C TYR A 132 8.41 13.82 -8.68
N VAL A 133 8.57 15.07 -8.27
CA VAL A 133 9.86 15.66 -7.89
C VAL A 133 9.79 16.18 -6.46
N LEU A 134 10.90 16.07 -5.74
CA LEU A 134 11.02 16.46 -4.34
C LEU A 134 12.46 16.89 -4.05
N LYS A 135 12.66 17.85 -3.14
CA LYS A 135 14.00 18.11 -2.58
C LYS A 135 14.33 17.15 -1.45
N ARG A 136 15.59 16.76 -1.34
CA ARG A 136 16.14 15.88 -0.29
C ARG A 136 15.93 16.39 1.14
N ASP A 137 15.62 17.67 1.31
CA ASP A 137 15.23 18.26 2.61
C ASP A 137 13.74 18.03 2.97
N GLY A 138 12.96 17.40 2.08
CA GLY A 138 11.53 17.14 2.27
C GLY A 138 10.61 18.23 1.71
N THR A 139 11.16 19.28 1.10
CA THR A 139 10.37 20.40 0.55
C THR A 139 10.12 20.29 -0.94
N ASN A 140 9.19 21.10 -1.46
CA ASN A 140 8.90 21.24 -2.90
C ASN A 140 8.44 19.96 -3.60
N LEU A 141 7.72 19.09 -2.89
CA LEU A 141 7.02 17.96 -3.51
C LEU A 141 6.04 18.46 -4.57
N LYS A 142 6.17 17.97 -5.80
CA LYS A 142 5.28 18.29 -6.92
C LYS A 142 5.13 17.09 -7.85
N GLU A 143 3.91 16.88 -8.33
CA GLU A 143 3.67 16.06 -9.52
C GLU A 143 4.18 16.82 -10.76
N ILE A 144 4.90 16.14 -11.65
CA ILE A 144 5.53 16.74 -12.83
C ILE A 144 5.10 16.12 -14.16
N GLY A 145 4.27 15.07 -14.13
CA GLY A 145 3.74 14.41 -15.32
C GLY A 145 3.62 12.90 -15.14
N SER A 146 3.67 12.16 -16.26
CA SER A 146 3.54 10.70 -16.30
C SER A 146 4.70 10.06 -17.07
N GLY A 147 5.22 8.93 -16.60
CA GLY A 147 6.34 8.21 -17.22
C GLY A 147 7.07 7.31 -16.21
N LEU A 148 7.76 6.27 -16.70
CA LEU A 148 8.28 5.16 -15.87
C LEU A 148 9.72 5.32 -15.36
N TYR A 149 10.57 6.00 -16.15
CA TYR A 149 12.02 6.05 -15.94
C TYR A 149 12.50 7.50 -15.94
N PRO A 150 12.12 8.31 -14.94
CA PRO A 150 12.61 9.66 -14.86
C PRO A 150 14.13 9.64 -14.61
N ASP A 151 14.86 10.45 -15.35
CA ASP A 151 16.30 10.53 -15.20
C ASP A 151 16.79 11.97 -15.26
N PHE A 152 17.66 12.33 -14.31
CA PHE A 152 18.46 13.54 -14.42
C PHE A 152 19.64 13.25 -15.34
N SER A 153 19.55 13.70 -16.59
CA SER A 153 20.65 13.60 -17.54
C SER A 153 21.93 14.20 -16.93
N PRO A 154 23.11 13.56 -17.08
CA PRO A 154 24.39 14.06 -16.55
C PRO A 154 24.93 15.30 -17.29
N ASN A 155 24.07 16.08 -17.93
CA ASN A 155 24.47 17.19 -18.78
C ASN A 155 24.63 18.48 -17.96
N LEU A 156 25.92 18.74 -17.68
CA LEU A 156 26.60 20.02 -17.38
C LEU A 156 26.77 20.39 -15.91
#